data_AF-A0AA44MTY0-F1
#
_entry.id   AF-A0AA44MTY0-F1
#
_cell.length_a   1.000
_cell.length_b   1.000
_cell.length_c   1.000
_cell.angle_alpha   90.00
_cell.angle_beta   90.00
_cell.angle_gamma   90.00
#
_symmetry.space_group_name_H-M   'P 1'
#
loop_
_entity.id
_entity.type
_entity.pdbx_description
1 polymer ?
#
loop_
_entity_poly.entity_id
_entity_poly.type
_entity_poly.pdbx_seq_one_letter_code
_entity_poly.pdbx_strand_id
1 'polypeptide(L)'
;MLQALEEQDLTKAEHYFAKALENDSSDLLYELATYLEGIGFYPQAKEIYLKIVEDFPEVHLNLAAIASEDGQIEEAFTYLEEIQADSDWYVSSLVLKADLYQLEGLTDVAREKLLEALTYSEDSLLILGLAELDSELENYQAAIQAYAQLDNRSIYEQTGISTYQRIGFAYTQLGKFETATEFLEKALELEYDDLTAFELASLYFDQEEYQKATLYFKQLDTISPDFEGYEYGYSQALHKEHQVQEALRIAKQGLEKNPFETRLLLAASQFSYELHDASGAENYLLTAKEDAEDTEEILLRLATIYLEQERYEDILDLQSEEPENLLTKWMIARSYQEMDDLDTAYEHYQELTGDLKDNPEFLEHYIYLLRELGHFEEAKVHAHTYLKLVPDDVQMQELFERL
;
A
#
# COMPACT_ATOMS: atom_id res chain seq x y z
N MET A 1 -51.56 15.01 0.02
CA MET A 1 -50.51 14.27 -0.71
C MET A 1 -49.85 13.23 0.19
N LEU A 2 -49.26 13.63 1.32
CA LEU A 2 -48.48 12.76 2.21
C LEU A 2 -49.18 11.44 2.60
N GLN A 3 -50.44 11.51 3.04
CA GLN A 3 -51.23 10.30 3.33
C GLN A 3 -51.35 9.35 2.13
N ALA A 4 -51.44 9.88 0.91
CA ALA A 4 -51.49 9.03 -0.29
C ALA A 4 -50.14 8.37 -0.59
N LEU A 5 -49.02 9.03 -0.25
CA LEU A 5 -47.68 8.42 -0.32
C LEU A 5 -47.53 7.29 0.71
N GLU A 6 -48.01 7.49 1.95
CA GLU A 6 -48.05 6.44 2.97
C GLU A 6 -48.89 5.23 2.54
N GLU A 7 -50.01 5.49 1.86
CA GLU A 7 -50.90 4.47 1.27
C GLU A 7 -50.33 3.84 -0.03
N GLN A 8 -49.14 4.28 -0.50
CA GLN A 8 -48.52 3.90 -1.78
C GLN A 8 -49.41 4.17 -3.01
N ASP A 9 -50.37 5.08 -2.90
CA ASP A 9 -51.25 5.51 -3.98
C ASP A 9 -50.63 6.73 -4.70
N LEU A 10 -49.72 6.44 -5.63
CA LEU A 10 -48.99 7.46 -6.39
C LEU A 10 -49.91 8.33 -7.27
N THR A 11 -51.00 7.76 -7.79
CA THR A 11 -51.96 8.53 -8.62
C THR A 11 -52.70 9.56 -7.78
N LYS A 12 -53.14 9.17 -6.58
CA LYS A 12 -53.78 10.08 -5.63
C LYS A 12 -52.78 11.09 -5.06
N ALA A 13 -51.53 10.68 -4.83
CA ALA A 13 -50.47 11.59 -4.41
C ALA A 13 -50.24 12.70 -5.45
N GLU A 14 -50.09 12.33 -6.73
CA GLU A 14 -49.90 13.27 -7.84
C GLU A 14 -51.07 14.24 -7.99
N HIS A 15 -52.31 13.74 -7.87
CA HIS A 15 -53.51 14.59 -7.88
C HIS A 15 -53.51 15.62 -6.74
N TYR A 16 -53.06 15.23 -5.55
CA TYR A 16 -52.96 16.17 -4.43
C TYR A 16 -51.74 17.09 -4.52
N PHE A 17 -50.67 16.66 -5.18
CA PHE A 17 -49.49 17.49 -5.43
C PHE A 17 -49.83 18.66 -6.37
N ALA A 18 -50.49 18.39 -7.50
CA ALA A 18 -50.97 19.44 -8.40
C ALA A 18 -51.89 20.44 -7.69
N LYS A 19 -52.76 19.96 -6.79
CA LYS A 19 -53.61 20.83 -5.97
C LYS A 19 -52.81 21.69 -4.98
N ALA A 20 -51.77 21.15 -4.37
CA ALA A 20 -50.91 21.89 -3.47
C ALA A 20 -50.22 23.03 -4.23
N LEU A 21 -49.64 22.73 -5.40
CA LEU A 21 -49.04 23.73 -6.28
C LEU A 21 -50.00 24.86 -6.65
N GLU A 22 -51.29 24.58 -6.85
CA GLU A 22 -52.26 25.62 -7.22
C GLU A 22 -52.73 26.49 -6.04
N ASN A 23 -52.83 25.93 -4.83
CA ASN A 23 -53.63 26.53 -3.76
C ASN A 23 -52.86 26.83 -2.47
N ASP A 24 -51.73 26.16 -2.23
CA ASP A 24 -51.00 26.29 -0.97
C ASP A 24 -50.07 27.52 -1.01
N SER A 25 -49.76 28.08 0.16
CA SER A 25 -48.84 29.20 0.29
C SER A 25 -47.40 28.76 0.06
N SER A 26 -46.52 29.69 -0.29
CA SER A 26 -45.09 29.43 -0.47
C SER A 26 -44.46 28.79 0.77
N ASP A 27 -44.87 29.17 1.99
CA ASP A 27 -44.41 28.54 3.25
C ASP A 27 -44.78 27.04 3.33
N LEU A 28 -46.04 26.68 3.01
CA LEU A 28 -46.50 25.29 3.05
C LEU A 28 -45.86 24.46 1.94
N LEU A 29 -45.64 25.09 0.79
CA LEU A 29 -44.93 24.50 -0.32
C LEU A 29 -43.46 24.25 0.04
N TYR A 30 -42.79 25.18 0.72
CA TYR A 30 -41.44 24.98 1.22
C TYR A 30 -41.36 23.76 2.16
N GLU A 31 -42.24 23.68 3.17
CA GLU A 31 -42.31 22.52 4.08
C GLU A 31 -42.55 21.20 3.34
N LEU A 32 -43.45 21.21 2.35
CA LEU A 32 -43.73 20.05 1.52
C LEU A 32 -42.52 19.65 0.68
N ALA A 33 -41.81 20.61 0.07
CA ALA A 33 -40.64 20.36 -0.76
C ALA A 33 -39.49 19.76 0.05
N THR A 34 -39.20 20.33 1.22
CA THR A 34 -38.18 19.80 2.14
C THR A 34 -38.53 18.38 2.60
N TYR A 35 -39.81 18.12 2.89
CA TYR A 35 -40.25 16.77 3.22
C TYR A 35 -40.06 15.80 2.04
N LEU A 36 -40.47 16.20 0.84
CA LEU A 36 -40.36 15.37 -0.37
C LEU A 36 -38.91 15.08 -0.73
N GLU A 37 -38.02 16.08 -0.63
CA GLU A 37 -36.58 15.90 -0.78
C GLU A 37 -36.04 14.87 0.22
N GLY A 38 -36.40 15.00 1.51
CA GLY A 38 -35.97 14.08 2.56
C GLY A 38 -36.42 12.63 2.38
N ILE A 39 -37.48 12.38 1.60
CA ILE A 39 -37.94 11.03 1.24
C ILE A 39 -37.58 10.63 -0.21
N GLY A 40 -36.76 11.41 -0.91
CA GLY A 40 -36.23 11.09 -2.25
C GLY A 40 -37.18 11.39 -3.42
N PHE A 41 -38.25 12.16 -3.21
CA PHE A 41 -39.16 12.62 -4.28
C PHE A 41 -38.62 13.91 -4.93
N TYR A 42 -37.39 13.83 -5.45
CA TYR A 42 -36.66 14.97 -6.01
C TYR A 42 -37.38 15.70 -7.16
N PRO A 43 -38.06 15.02 -8.11
CA PRO A 43 -38.77 15.72 -9.18
C PRO A 43 -39.86 16.65 -8.66
N GLN A 44 -40.66 16.19 -7.69
CA GLN A 44 -41.72 16.98 -7.08
C GLN A 44 -41.15 18.09 -6.18
N ALA A 45 -40.07 17.81 -5.44
CA ALA A 45 -39.38 18.84 -4.65
C ALA A 45 -38.81 19.95 -5.55
N LYS A 46 -38.13 19.59 -6.65
CA LYS A 46 -37.60 20.52 -7.66
C LYS A 46 -38.71 21.40 -8.25
N GLU A 47 -39.85 20.81 -8.62
CA GLU A 47 -40.98 21.57 -9.15
C GLU A 47 -41.53 22.59 -8.15
N ILE A 48 -41.62 22.22 -6.86
CA ILE A 48 -42.01 23.19 -5.83
C ILE A 48 -40.93 24.26 -5.65
N TYR A 49 -39.66 23.90 -5.51
CA TYR A 49 -38.58 24.86 -5.30
C TYR A 49 -38.50 25.90 -6.42
N LEU A 50 -38.62 25.48 -7.68
CA LEU A 50 -38.70 26.39 -8.84
C LEU A 50 -39.89 27.35 -8.76
N LYS A 51 -41.00 26.94 -8.14
CA LYS A 51 -42.19 27.78 -7.99
C LYS A 51 -42.03 28.83 -6.89
N ILE A 52 -41.32 28.51 -5.81
CA ILE A 52 -41.21 29.37 -4.62
C ILE A 52 -39.90 30.15 -4.53
N VAL A 53 -38.98 29.98 -5.49
CA VAL A 53 -37.62 30.53 -5.46
C VAL A 53 -37.55 32.06 -5.28
N GLU A 54 -38.53 32.80 -5.81
CA GLU A 54 -38.61 34.26 -5.63
C GLU A 54 -38.95 34.66 -4.18
N ASP A 55 -39.73 33.82 -3.49
CA ASP A 55 -40.11 34.05 -2.09
C ASP A 55 -39.06 33.49 -1.11
N PHE A 56 -38.36 32.41 -1.50
CA PHE A 56 -37.33 31.73 -0.72
C PHE A 56 -36.05 31.51 -1.56
N PRO A 57 -35.19 32.53 -1.71
CA PRO A 57 -33.97 32.42 -2.50
C PRO A 57 -33.00 31.33 -2.02
N GLU A 58 -33.07 30.90 -0.77
CA GLU A 58 -32.26 29.81 -0.21
C GLU A 58 -32.48 28.47 -0.91
N VAL A 59 -33.64 28.25 -1.55
CA VAL A 59 -33.95 26.98 -2.24
C VAL A 59 -33.06 26.77 -3.45
N HIS A 60 -32.31 27.78 -3.91
CA HIS A 60 -31.25 27.60 -4.89
C HIS A 60 -30.19 26.59 -4.43
N LEU A 61 -29.94 26.47 -3.11
CA LEU A 61 -29.06 25.42 -2.56
C LEU A 61 -29.66 24.02 -2.80
N ASN A 62 -30.94 23.85 -2.49
CA ASN A 62 -31.64 22.58 -2.68
C ASN A 62 -31.76 22.21 -4.17
N LEU A 63 -32.08 23.18 -5.03
CA LEU A 63 -32.14 23.00 -6.48
C LEU A 63 -30.77 22.59 -7.04
N ALA A 64 -29.69 23.19 -6.55
CA ALA A 64 -28.34 22.81 -6.94
C ALA A 64 -27.96 21.41 -6.47
N ALA A 65 -28.30 21.03 -5.24
CA ALA A 65 -28.06 19.70 -4.71
C ALA A 65 -28.82 18.63 -5.53
N ILE A 66 -30.10 18.86 -5.82
CA ILE A 66 -30.90 17.96 -6.67
C ILE A 66 -30.30 17.85 -8.09
N ALA A 67 -29.92 18.97 -8.70
CA ALA A 67 -29.29 18.97 -10.01
C ALA A 67 -27.95 18.20 -9.99
N SER A 68 -27.16 18.33 -8.93
CA SER A 68 -25.92 17.57 -8.74
C SER A 68 -26.17 16.06 -8.69
N GLU A 69 -27.13 15.62 -7.89
CA GLU A 69 -27.52 14.20 -7.77
C GLU A 69 -28.03 13.63 -9.11
N ASP A 70 -28.73 14.44 -9.90
CA ASP A 70 -29.16 14.08 -11.26
C ASP A 70 -28.01 14.09 -12.30
N GLY A 71 -26.78 14.43 -11.90
CA GLY A 71 -25.61 14.55 -12.77
C GLY A 71 -25.62 15.80 -13.66
N GLN A 72 -26.47 16.78 -13.33
CA GLN A 72 -26.67 18.03 -14.08
C GLN A 72 -25.81 19.16 -13.49
N ILE A 73 -24.49 18.98 -13.51
CA ILE A 73 -23.52 19.87 -12.84
C ILE A 73 -23.61 21.33 -13.32
N GLU A 74 -23.77 21.57 -14.63
CA GLU A 74 -23.93 22.93 -15.17
C GLU A 74 -25.19 23.63 -14.65
N GLU A 75 -26.28 22.88 -14.49
CA GLU A 75 -27.54 23.39 -13.93
C GLU A 75 -27.36 23.70 -12.44
N ALA A 76 -26.64 22.84 -11.70
CA ALA A 76 -26.32 23.08 -10.30
C ALA A 76 -25.56 24.39 -10.10
N PHE A 77 -24.53 24.65 -10.91
CA PHE A 77 -23.81 25.93 -10.88
C PHE A 77 -24.70 27.12 -11.20
N THR A 78 -25.62 26.97 -12.17
CA THR A 78 -26.57 28.04 -12.54
C THR A 78 -27.43 28.44 -11.34
N TYR A 79 -27.96 27.49 -10.57
CA TYR A 79 -28.71 27.81 -9.35
C TYR A 79 -27.82 28.48 -8.29
N LEU A 80 -26.57 28.06 -8.14
CA LEU A 80 -25.67 28.64 -7.14
C LEU A 80 -25.13 30.02 -7.53
N GLU A 81 -25.19 30.41 -8.80
CA GLU A 81 -24.86 31.76 -9.27
C GLU A 81 -25.92 32.80 -8.90
N GLU A 82 -27.16 32.39 -8.66
CA GLU A 82 -28.23 33.28 -8.19
C GLU A 82 -28.01 33.74 -6.74
N ILE A 83 -27.29 32.96 -5.93
CA ILE A 83 -26.94 33.31 -4.55
C ILE A 83 -25.76 34.30 -4.54
N GLN A 84 -26.07 35.57 -4.27
CA GLN A 84 -25.10 36.68 -4.23
C GLN A 84 -24.33 36.77 -2.90
N ALA A 85 -23.21 37.51 -2.91
CA ALA A 85 -22.30 37.62 -1.78
C ALA A 85 -22.87 38.31 -0.52
N ASP A 86 -23.96 39.05 -0.66
CA ASP A 86 -24.70 39.68 0.43
C ASP A 86 -25.81 38.79 1.02
N SER A 87 -26.00 37.58 0.47
CA SER A 87 -26.94 36.58 0.99
C SER A 87 -26.39 35.88 2.22
N ASP A 88 -27.25 35.60 3.19
CA ASP A 88 -26.94 34.77 4.36
C ASP A 88 -26.52 33.32 3.96
N TRP A 89 -26.89 32.90 2.75
CA TRP A 89 -26.63 31.57 2.19
C TRP A 89 -25.38 31.50 1.32
N TYR A 90 -24.63 32.60 1.21
CA TYR A 90 -23.48 32.69 0.32
C TYR A 90 -22.36 31.72 0.70
N VAL A 91 -22.07 31.57 2.00
CA VAL A 91 -21.07 30.60 2.48
C VAL A 91 -21.46 29.18 2.11
N SER A 92 -22.72 28.79 2.31
CA SER A 92 -23.22 27.47 1.91
C SER A 92 -23.16 27.26 0.40
N SER A 93 -23.43 28.30 -0.40
CA SER A 93 -23.27 28.26 -1.86
C SER A 93 -21.81 28.03 -2.26
N LEU A 94 -20.85 28.69 -1.60
CA LEU A 94 -19.43 28.49 -1.85
C LEU A 94 -18.97 27.06 -1.50
N VAL A 95 -19.47 26.50 -0.39
CA VAL A 95 -19.20 25.10 -0.01
C VAL A 95 -19.73 24.15 -1.08
N LEU A 96 -20.99 24.28 -1.49
CA LEU A 96 -21.55 23.40 -2.50
C LEU A 96 -20.85 23.57 -3.87
N LYS A 97 -20.43 24.79 -4.23
CA LYS A 97 -19.57 25.01 -5.41
C LYS A 97 -18.23 24.28 -5.26
N ALA A 98 -17.64 24.26 -4.07
CA ALA A 98 -16.40 23.54 -3.81
C ALA A 98 -16.59 22.03 -4.02
N ASP A 99 -17.64 21.46 -3.46
CA ASP A 99 -17.97 20.03 -3.62
C ASP A 99 -18.17 19.66 -5.11
N LEU A 100 -18.89 20.51 -5.87
CA LEU A 100 -19.09 20.33 -7.30
C LEU A 100 -17.79 20.39 -8.10
N TYR A 101 -16.91 21.35 -7.78
CA TYR A 101 -15.60 21.44 -8.44
C TYR A 101 -14.71 20.24 -8.08
N GLN A 102 -14.76 19.76 -6.84
CA GLN A 102 -14.01 18.58 -6.43
C GLN A 102 -14.49 17.32 -7.18
N LEU A 103 -15.80 17.16 -7.35
CA LEU A 103 -16.40 16.06 -8.12
C LEU A 103 -15.96 16.06 -9.59
N GLU A 104 -15.80 17.23 -10.19
CA GLU A 104 -15.27 17.40 -11.55
C GLU A 104 -13.73 17.29 -11.63
N GLY A 105 -13.04 17.00 -10.51
CA GLY A 105 -11.58 16.92 -10.44
C GLY A 105 -10.86 18.27 -10.51
N LEU A 106 -11.59 19.37 -10.33
CA LEU A 106 -11.09 20.74 -10.30
C LEU A 106 -10.77 21.17 -8.85
N THR A 107 -9.99 20.36 -8.15
CA THR A 107 -9.70 20.51 -6.71
C THR A 107 -9.06 21.85 -6.34
N ASP A 108 -8.22 22.43 -7.22
CA ASP A 108 -7.68 23.79 -7.02
C ASP A 108 -8.78 24.85 -6.95
N VAL A 109 -9.81 24.74 -7.80
CA VAL A 109 -10.93 25.69 -7.82
C VAL A 109 -11.82 25.48 -6.60
N ALA A 110 -12.06 24.22 -6.22
CA ALA A 110 -12.78 23.89 -4.99
C ALA A 110 -12.11 24.53 -3.76
N ARG A 111 -10.78 24.42 -3.69
CA ARG A 111 -9.96 25.04 -2.64
C ARG A 111 -10.12 26.55 -2.60
N GLU A 112 -10.09 27.23 -3.74
CA GLU A 112 -10.31 28.69 -3.79
C GLU A 112 -11.70 29.09 -3.30
N LYS A 113 -12.74 28.27 -3.57
CA LYS A 113 -14.09 28.50 -3.04
C LYS A 113 -14.16 28.38 -1.52
N LEU A 114 -13.48 27.40 -0.92
CA LEU A 114 -13.40 27.28 0.54
C LEU A 114 -12.57 28.38 1.18
N LEU A 115 -11.48 28.82 0.54
CA LEU A 115 -10.73 30.00 1.00
C LEU A 115 -11.60 31.27 0.97
N GLU A 116 -12.41 31.45 -0.07
CA GLU A 116 -13.37 32.53 -0.15
C GLU A 116 -14.41 32.44 0.98
N ALA A 117 -14.96 31.24 1.24
CA ALA A 117 -15.91 31.01 2.33
C ALA A 117 -15.32 31.36 3.72
N LEU A 118 -14.04 31.03 3.94
CA LEU A 118 -13.32 31.35 5.18
C LEU A 118 -13.10 32.85 5.42
N THR A 119 -13.27 33.70 4.40
CA THR A 119 -13.26 35.17 4.60
C THR A 119 -14.55 35.69 5.24
N TYR A 120 -15.63 34.90 5.21
CA TYR A 120 -16.95 35.26 5.77
C TYR A 120 -17.29 34.48 7.04
N SER A 121 -16.75 33.27 7.21
CA SER A 121 -17.01 32.40 8.36
C SER A 121 -15.78 31.59 8.76
N GLU A 122 -15.42 31.61 10.05
CA GLU A 122 -14.33 30.78 10.61
C GLU A 122 -14.88 29.45 11.18
N ASP A 123 -15.79 28.81 10.45
CA ASP A 123 -16.39 27.54 10.86
C ASP A 123 -15.38 26.39 10.81
N SER A 124 -15.37 25.54 11.84
CA SER A 124 -14.43 24.41 11.95
C SER A 124 -14.57 23.39 10.82
N LEU A 125 -15.78 23.21 10.27
CA LEU A 125 -16.01 22.32 9.13
C LEU A 125 -15.48 22.91 7.82
N LEU A 126 -15.45 24.25 7.67
CA LEU A 126 -14.80 24.89 6.52
C LEU A 126 -13.28 24.72 6.57
N ILE A 127 -12.69 24.87 7.76
CA ILE A 127 -11.26 24.64 7.98
C ILE A 127 -10.92 23.16 7.72
N LEU A 128 -11.78 22.23 8.16
CA LEU A 128 -11.63 20.80 7.88
C LEU A 128 -11.71 20.51 6.39
N GLY A 129 -12.73 21.02 5.69
CA GLY A 129 -12.88 20.83 4.25
C GLY A 129 -11.66 21.36 3.47
N LEU A 130 -11.16 22.54 3.84
CA LEU A 130 -9.93 23.07 3.23
C LEU A 130 -8.72 22.16 3.50
N ALA A 131 -8.60 21.60 4.71
CA ALA A 131 -7.52 20.71 5.07
C ALA A 131 -7.55 19.38 4.29
N GLU A 132 -8.74 18.81 4.06
CA GLU A 132 -8.92 17.62 3.23
C GLU A 132 -8.53 17.91 1.77
N LEU A 133 -8.98 19.04 1.19
CA LEU A 133 -8.57 19.46 -0.16
C LEU A 133 -7.06 19.72 -0.26
N ASP A 134 -6.45 20.35 0.75
CA ASP A 134 -5.00 20.54 0.80
C ASP A 134 -4.26 19.20 0.89
N SER A 135 -4.82 18.20 1.56
CA SER A 135 -4.24 16.86 1.61
C SER A 135 -4.36 16.14 0.25
N GLU A 136 -5.49 16.26 -0.44
CA GLU A 136 -5.69 15.71 -1.79
C GLU A 136 -4.76 16.33 -2.83
N LEU A 137 -4.48 17.63 -2.69
CA LEU A 137 -3.53 18.37 -3.53
C LEU A 137 -2.06 18.17 -3.13
N GLU A 138 -1.78 17.25 -2.21
CA GLU A 138 -0.44 16.98 -1.66
C GLU A 138 0.22 18.21 -0.98
N ASN A 139 -0.57 19.23 -0.65
CA ASN A 139 -0.16 20.41 0.13
C ASN A 139 -0.12 20.07 1.62
N TYR A 140 0.57 18.98 1.98
CA TYR A 140 0.58 18.39 3.32
C TYR A 140 0.94 19.38 4.42
N GLN A 141 1.84 20.32 4.15
CA GLN A 141 2.24 21.31 5.15
C GLN A 141 1.10 22.30 5.49
N ALA A 142 0.26 22.66 4.52
CA ALA A 142 -0.92 23.49 4.73
C ALA A 142 -2.04 22.69 5.40
N ALA A 143 -2.28 21.46 4.94
CA ALA A 143 -3.24 20.53 5.54
C ALA A 143 -2.95 20.34 7.05
N ILE A 144 -1.70 20.06 7.42
CA ILE A 144 -1.29 19.92 8.83
C ILE A 144 -1.59 21.19 9.64
N GLN A 145 -1.31 22.38 9.08
CA GLN A 145 -1.58 23.64 9.77
C GLN A 145 -3.08 23.85 10.00
N ALA A 146 -3.93 23.47 9.04
CA ALA A 146 -5.37 23.56 9.16
C ALA A 146 -5.92 22.53 10.17
N TYR A 147 -5.56 21.25 10.04
CA TYR A 147 -5.96 20.20 11.00
C TYR A 147 -5.55 20.53 12.44
N ALA A 148 -4.35 21.09 12.65
CA ALA A 148 -3.85 21.44 13.98
C ALA A 148 -4.61 22.59 14.66
N GLN A 149 -5.41 23.36 13.92
CA GLN A 149 -6.28 24.40 14.48
C GLN A 149 -7.59 23.83 15.03
N LEU A 150 -7.92 22.60 14.67
CA LEU A 150 -9.18 21.95 15.03
C LEU A 150 -9.08 21.19 16.34
N ASP A 151 -10.16 21.22 17.13
CA ASP A 151 -10.30 20.29 18.25
C ASP A 151 -10.65 18.89 17.73
N ASN A 152 -9.69 17.97 17.81
CA ASN A 152 -9.82 16.63 17.25
C ASN A 152 -11.08 15.90 17.76
N ARG A 153 -11.42 16.02 19.06
CA ARG A 153 -12.58 15.31 19.65
C ARG A 153 -13.91 15.88 19.15
N SER A 154 -14.00 17.20 18.99
CA SER A 154 -15.18 17.83 18.42
C SER A 154 -15.36 17.47 16.95
N ILE A 155 -14.30 17.42 16.15
CA ILE A 155 -14.37 17.07 14.72
C ILE A 155 -14.75 15.61 14.54
N TYR A 156 -13.89 14.68 14.98
CA TYR A 156 -14.29 13.67 15.94
C TYR A 156 -15.75 13.17 15.88
N GLU A 157 -16.46 13.62 16.91
CA GLU A 157 -17.89 13.38 17.17
C GLU A 157 -18.83 13.89 16.06
N GLN A 158 -18.45 14.91 15.30
CA GLN A 158 -19.30 15.51 14.25
C GLN A 158 -19.18 14.79 12.91
N THR A 159 -17.99 14.32 12.53
CA THR A 159 -17.69 13.87 11.17
C THR A 159 -17.15 12.44 11.11
N GLY A 160 -16.67 11.88 12.22
CA GLY A 160 -15.92 10.63 12.25
C GLY A 160 -14.49 10.75 11.71
N ILE A 161 -14.04 11.96 11.36
CA ILE A 161 -12.68 12.20 10.83
C ILE A 161 -11.72 12.49 11.99
N SER A 162 -10.70 11.65 12.14
CA SER A 162 -9.64 11.86 13.13
C SER A 162 -8.57 12.80 12.56
N THR A 163 -8.47 14.02 13.09
CA THR A 163 -7.44 14.97 12.65
C THR A 163 -6.04 14.47 13.04
N TYR A 164 -5.91 13.66 14.10
CA TYR A 164 -4.65 12.97 14.41
C TYR A 164 -4.24 11.99 13.31
N GLN A 165 -5.16 11.19 12.79
CA GLN A 165 -4.88 10.29 11.67
C GLN A 165 -4.44 11.08 10.43
N ARG A 166 -5.19 12.13 10.08
CA ARG A 166 -4.87 12.99 8.92
C ARG A 166 -3.50 13.67 9.03
N ILE A 167 -3.17 14.19 10.21
CA ILE A 167 -1.85 14.79 10.47
C ILE A 167 -0.75 13.73 10.40
N GLY A 168 -0.97 12.55 10.98
CA GLY A 168 -0.04 11.43 10.93
C GLY A 168 0.27 11.02 9.49
N PHE A 169 -0.76 10.80 8.68
CA PHE A 169 -0.65 10.51 7.25
C PHE A 169 0.14 11.60 6.51
N ALA A 170 -0.21 12.88 6.69
CA ALA A 170 0.48 13.99 6.04
C ALA A 170 1.97 14.07 6.44
N TYR A 171 2.33 13.75 7.69
CA TYR A 171 3.73 13.65 8.10
C TYR A 171 4.46 12.47 7.46
N THR A 172 3.79 11.33 7.28
CA THR A 172 4.33 10.17 6.54
C THR A 172 4.69 10.56 5.12
N GLN A 173 3.80 11.25 4.41
CA GLN A 173 4.03 11.71 3.03
C GLN A 173 5.18 12.72 2.93
N LEU A 174 5.42 13.50 3.99
CA LEU A 174 6.57 14.41 4.08
C LEU A 174 7.88 13.73 4.54
N GLY A 175 7.88 12.41 4.77
CA GLY A 175 9.04 11.66 5.26
C GLY A 175 9.42 11.97 6.71
N LYS A 176 8.53 12.58 7.50
CA LYS A 176 8.76 12.94 8.90
C LYS A 176 8.21 11.85 9.82
N PHE A 177 8.79 10.66 9.69
CA PHE A 177 8.25 9.43 10.26
C PHE A 177 8.13 9.44 11.79
N GLU A 178 9.07 10.04 12.52
CA GLU A 178 9.01 10.09 13.99
C GLU A 178 7.75 10.83 14.46
N THR A 179 7.51 12.03 13.92
CA THR A 179 6.28 12.80 14.20
C THR A 179 5.03 12.10 13.68
N ALA A 180 5.10 11.42 12.53
CA ALA A 180 3.95 10.67 12.02
C ALA A 180 3.49 9.61 13.03
N THR A 181 4.43 8.82 13.56
CA THR A 181 4.10 7.77 14.54
C THR A 181 3.44 8.34 15.80
N GLU A 182 3.90 9.47 16.34
CA GLU A 182 3.26 10.10 17.52
C GLU A 182 1.79 10.48 17.30
N PHE A 183 1.43 10.90 16.08
CA PHE A 183 0.05 11.25 15.74
C PHE A 183 -0.82 10.02 15.45
N LEU A 184 -0.27 9.02 14.77
CA LEU A 184 -0.97 7.76 14.51
C LEU A 184 -1.23 6.97 15.80
N GLU A 185 -0.28 6.98 16.76
CA GLU A 185 -0.50 6.40 18.09
C GLU A 185 -1.70 7.05 18.80
N LYS A 186 -1.78 8.39 18.80
CA LYS A 186 -2.92 9.13 19.38
C LYS A 186 -4.23 8.84 18.65
N ALA A 187 -4.19 8.63 17.34
CA ALA A 187 -5.37 8.26 16.57
C ALA A 187 -5.91 6.90 17.03
N LEU A 188 -5.03 5.89 17.17
CA LEU A 188 -5.40 4.56 17.65
C LEU A 188 -5.82 4.51 19.12
N GLU A 189 -5.32 5.44 19.95
CA GLU A 189 -5.80 5.62 21.34
C GLU A 189 -7.25 6.13 21.39
N LEU A 190 -7.67 6.91 20.39
CA LEU A 190 -9.03 7.45 20.31
C LEU A 190 -10.01 6.39 19.81
N GLU A 191 -9.71 5.83 18.64
CA GLU A 191 -10.46 4.75 18.03
C GLU A 191 -9.52 3.88 17.20
N TYR A 192 -9.71 2.57 17.31
CA TYR A 192 -8.92 1.63 16.55
C TYR A 192 -9.36 1.65 15.08
N ASP A 193 -8.39 1.78 14.18
CA ASP A 193 -8.56 1.74 12.73
C ASP A 193 -7.48 0.84 12.11
N ASP A 194 -7.89 -0.07 11.23
CA ASP A 194 -7.02 -1.11 10.67
C ASP A 194 -5.92 -0.52 9.78
N LEU A 195 -6.29 0.44 8.93
CA LEU A 195 -5.35 1.08 8.03
C LEU A 195 -4.29 1.85 8.82
N THR A 196 -4.73 2.63 9.81
CA THR A 196 -3.84 3.37 10.72
C THR A 196 -2.90 2.42 11.48
N ALA A 197 -3.39 1.28 11.98
CA ALA A 197 -2.58 0.29 12.67
C ALA A 197 -1.54 -0.35 11.74
N PHE A 198 -1.92 -0.69 10.51
CA PHE A 198 -1.02 -1.20 9.49
C PHE A 198 0.07 -0.19 9.09
N GLU A 199 -0.32 1.07 8.84
CA GLU A 199 0.61 2.16 8.53
C GLU A 199 1.60 2.39 9.66
N LEU A 200 1.12 2.46 10.91
CA LEU A 200 1.96 2.65 12.09
C LEU A 200 2.94 1.48 12.30
N ALA A 201 2.47 0.24 12.14
CA ALA A 201 3.32 -0.94 12.23
C ALA A 201 4.43 -0.95 11.17
N SER A 202 4.08 -0.57 9.94
CA SER A 202 5.02 -0.46 8.82
C SER A 202 6.06 0.62 9.06
N LEU A 203 5.66 1.79 9.55
CA LEU A 203 6.59 2.87 9.91
C LEU A 203 7.56 2.45 11.02
N TYR A 204 7.08 1.74 12.05
CA TYR A 204 7.97 1.21 13.08
C TYR A 204 8.94 0.16 12.54
N PHE A 205 8.52 -0.65 11.56
CA PHE A 205 9.41 -1.59 10.90
C PHE A 205 10.52 -0.86 10.13
N ASP A 206 10.18 0.17 9.37
CA ASP A 206 11.15 0.99 8.60
C ASP A 206 12.11 1.77 9.50
N GLN A 207 11.67 2.13 10.71
CA GLN A 207 12.50 2.74 11.75
C GLN A 207 13.37 1.73 12.54
N GLU A 208 13.34 0.44 12.17
CA GLU A 208 14.00 -0.66 12.89
C GLU A 208 13.50 -0.88 14.34
N GLU A 209 12.36 -0.29 14.69
CA GLU A 209 11.67 -0.45 15.98
C GLU A 209 10.80 -1.72 15.97
N TYR A 210 11.42 -2.87 15.72
CA TYR A 210 10.74 -4.14 15.45
C TYR A 210 9.80 -4.61 16.56
N GLN A 211 10.08 -4.25 17.82
CA GLN A 211 9.20 -4.53 18.97
C GLN A 211 7.86 -3.83 18.86
N LYS A 212 7.86 -2.56 18.45
CA LYS A 212 6.64 -1.79 18.26
C LYS A 212 5.91 -2.24 16.99
N ALA A 213 6.64 -2.51 15.91
CA ALA A 213 6.04 -3.05 14.69
C ALA A 213 5.28 -4.34 14.98
N THR A 214 5.92 -5.29 15.67
CA THR A 214 5.32 -6.57 16.09
C THR A 214 4.09 -6.36 16.99
N LEU A 215 4.12 -5.38 17.90
CA LEU A 215 2.97 -5.05 18.75
C LEU A 215 1.74 -4.64 17.93
N TYR A 216 1.89 -3.70 17.00
CA TYR A 216 0.79 -3.19 16.20
C TYR A 216 0.32 -4.19 15.13
N PHE A 217 1.24 -4.94 14.50
CA PHE A 217 0.85 -6.04 13.61
C PHE A 217 0.08 -7.14 14.35
N LYS A 218 0.48 -7.48 15.58
CA LYS A 218 -0.26 -8.44 16.40
C LYS A 218 -1.64 -7.93 16.79
N GLN A 219 -1.77 -6.63 17.06
CA GLN A 219 -3.06 -6.02 17.33
C GLN A 219 -3.96 -6.13 16.10
N LEU A 220 -3.44 -5.85 14.90
CA LEU A 220 -4.13 -6.00 13.62
C LEU A 220 -4.57 -7.46 13.37
N ASP A 221 -3.68 -8.43 13.54
CA ASP A 221 -3.99 -9.88 13.46
C ASP A 221 -5.10 -10.29 14.42
N THR A 222 -5.16 -9.69 15.61
CA THR A 222 -6.15 -10.05 16.64
C THR A 222 -7.53 -9.43 16.36
N ILE A 223 -7.58 -8.19 15.89
CA ILE A 223 -8.83 -7.43 15.75
C ILE A 223 -9.42 -7.63 14.35
N SER A 224 -8.58 -7.57 13.32
CA SER A 224 -8.98 -7.66 11.92
C SER A 224 -8.12 -8.69 11.18
N PRO A 225 -8.29 -9.98 11.52
CA PRO A 225 -7.52 -11.07 10.91
C PRO A 225 -7.72 -11.16 9.39
N ASP A 226 -8.79 -10.56 8.84
CA ASP A 226 -9.08 -10.54 7.41
C ASP A 226 -8.44 -9.36 6.66
N PHE A 227 -7.82 -8.39 7.35
CA PHE A 227 -7.08 -7.31 6.69
C PHE A 227 -5.99 -7.90 5.79
N GLU A 228 -5.90 -7.42 4.54
CA GLU A 228 -5.03 -8.02 3.54
C GLU A 228 -3.62 -7.42 3.59
N GLY A 229 -2.59 -8.28 3.49
CA GLY A 229 -1.23 -7.86 3.19
C GLY A 229 -0.32 -7.52 4.38
N TYR A 230 -0.82 -7.58 5.62
CA TYR A 230 0.00 -7.30 6.81
C TYR A 230 0.94 -8.44 7.19
N GLU A 231 0.66 -9.67 6.77
CA GLU A 231 1.39 -10.87 7.19
C GLU A 231 2.86 -10.83 6.76
N TYR A 232 3.15 -10.24 5.59
CA TYR A 232 4.53 -10.09 5.14
C TYR A 232 5.31 -9.19 6.11
N GLY A 233 4.84 -7.96 6.34
CA GLY A 233 5.47 -7.03 7.28
C GLY A 233 5.59 -7.60 8.70
N TYR A 234 4.54 -8.28 9.17
CA TYR A 234 4.54 -8.90 10.49
C TYR A 234 5.55 -10.05 10.62
N SER A 235 5.60 -10.94 9.62
CA SER A 235 6.57 -12.05 9.60
C SER A 235 8.01 -11.55 9.55
N GLN A 236 8.28 -10.49 8.78
CA GLN A 236 9.60 -9.84 8.71
C GLN A 236 9.96 -9.18 10.05
N ALA A 237 9.02 -8.49 10.71
CA ALA A 237 9.23 -7.90 12.03
C ALA A 237 9.62 -8.99 13.06
N LEU A 238 8.84 -10.08 13.12
CA LEU A 238 9.12 -11.23 13.98
C LEU A 238 10.49 -11.87 13.69
N HIS A 239 10.87 -11.98 12.42
CA HIS A 239 12.18 -12.49 12.02
C HIS A 239 13.32 -11.60 12.55
N LYS A 240 13.18 -10.28 12.43
CA LYS A 240 14.13 -9.31 12.98
C LYS A 240 14.23 -9.37 14.51
N GLU A 241 13.18 -9.82 15.18
CA GLU A 241 13.18 -10.13 16.62
C GLU A 241 13.72 -11.52 16.97
N HIS A 242 14.25 -12.26 15.99
CA HIS A 242 14.72 -13.64 16.11
C HIS A 242 13.62 -14.65 16.51
N GLN A 243 12.35 -14.33 16.24
CA GLN A 243 11.20 -15.20 16.47
C GLN A 243 10.84 -16.01 15.22
N VAL A 244 11.81 -16.72 14.66
CA VAL A 244 11.72 -17.39 13.34
C VAL A 244 10.55 -18.38 13.24
N GLN A 245 10.24 -19.10 14.32
CA GLN A 245 9.09 -20.03 14.33
C GLN A 245 7.74 -19.31 14.17
N GLU A 246 7.59 -18.17 14.83
CA GLU A 246 6.36 -17.38 14.75
C GLU A 246 6.29 -16.64 13.41
N ALA A 247 7.44 -16.14 12.92
CA ALA A 247 7.55 -15.56 11.58
C ALA A 247 7.06 -16.53 10.50
N LEU A 248 7.50 -17.80 10.54
CA LEU A 248 7.02 -18.83 9.62
C LEU A 248 5.53 -19.13 9.79
N ARG A 249 4.99 -19.08 11.01
CA ARG A 249 3.55 -19.26 11.25
C ARG A 249 2.74 -18.16 10.58
N ILE A 250 3.15 -16.89 10.75
CA ILE A 250 2.50 -15.73 10.14
C ILE A 250 2.62 -15.77 8.61
N ALA A 251 3.80 -16.11 8.08
CA ALA A 251 3.99 -16.24 6.64
C ALA A 251 3.04 -17.30 6.04
N LYS A 252 2.90 -18.46 6.71
CA LYS A 252 1.95 -19.52 6.32
C LYS A 252 0.50 -19.03 6.36
N GLN A 253 0.12 -18.27 7.38
CA GLN A 253 -1.22 -17.67 7.47
C GLN A 253 -1.50 -16.73 6.30
N GLY A 254 -0.54 -15.90 5.89
CA GLY A 254 -0.68 -15.06 4.70
C GLY A 254 -0.83 -15.88 3.41
N LEU A 255 -0.08 -16.98 3.29
CA LEU A 255 -0.17 -17.92 2.16
C LEU A 255 -1.50 -18.69 2.12
N GLU A 256 -2.19 -18.87 3.25
CA GLU A 256 -3.56 -19.42 3.26
C GLU A 256 -4.55 -18.48 2.58
N LYS A 257 -4.32 -17.16 2.65
CA LYS A 257 -5.14 -16.14 1.98
C LYS A 257 -4.76 -15.97 0.51
N ASN A 258 -3.45 -15.86 0.24
CA ASN A 258 -2.91 -15.74 -1.10
C ASN A 258 -1.75 -16.73 -1.30
N PRO A 259 -2.03 -17.93 -1.85
CA PRO A 259 -1.02 -18.99 -2.03
C PRO A 259 0.15 -18.64 -2.96
N PHE A 260 0.00 -17.61 -3.80
CA PHE A 260 0.97 -17.23 -4.82
C PHE A 260 1.65 -15.89 -4.52
N GLU A 261 1.53 -15.34 -3.31
CA GLU A 261 2.32 -14.16 -2.96
C GLU A 261 3.81 -14.53 -2.82
N THR A 262 4.57 -14.30 -3.89
CA THR A 262 6.02 -14.49 -4.01
C THR A 262 6.81 -13.98 -2.80
N ARG A 263 6.50 -12.79 -2.25
CA ARG A 263 7.23 -12.26 -1.09
C ARG A 263 7.05 -13.13 0.15
N LEU A 264 5.84 -13.65 0.36
CA LEU A 264 5.56 -14.57 1.48
C LEU A 264 6.15 -15.96 1.25
N LEU A 265 6.16 -16.45 0.00
CA LEU A 265 6.82 -17.71 -0.34
C LEU A 265 8.34 -17.65 -0.10
N LEU A 266 8.98 -16.57 -0.52
CA LEU A 266 10.41 -16.33 -0.27
C LEU A 266 10.72 -16.21 1.23
N ALA A 267 9.89 -15.49 1.98
CA ALA A 267 10.02 -15.38 3.44
C ALA A 267 9.83 -16.75 4.13
N ALA A 268 8.78 -17.48 3.77
CA ALA A 268 8.51 -18.82 4.31
C ALA A 268 9.63 -19.81 3.97
N SER A 269 10.21 -19.72 2.77
CA SER A 269 11.38 -20.49 2.38
C SER A 269 12.58 -20.18 3.28
N GLN A 270 12.90 -18.89 3.44
CA GLN A 270 13.99 -18.44 4.30
C GLN A 270 13.84 -18.93 5.73
N PHE A 271 12.66 -18.74 6.33
CA PHE A 271 12.41 -19.13 7.71
C PHE A 271 12.44 -20.66 7.89
N SER A 272 11.94 -21.41 6.91
CA SER A 272 12.02 -22.88 6.93
C SER A 272 13.47 -23.35 6.87
N TYR A 273 14.29 -22.72 6.02
CA TYR A 273 15.73 -23.01 5.90
C TYR A 273 16.47 -22.72 7.21
N GLU A 274 16.24 -21.56 7.84
CA GLU A 274 16.82 -21.20 9.14
C GLU A 274 16.39 -22.16 10.28
N LEU A 275 15.22 -22.78 10.16
CA LEU A 275 14.73 -23.80 11.09
C LEU A 275 15.20 -25.23 10.74
N HIS A 276 16.11 -25.36 9.78
CA HIS A 276 16.62 -26.64 9.26
C HIS A 276 15.55 -27.54 8.60
N ASP A 277 14.45 -26.94 8.13
CA ASP A 277 13.44 -27.60 7.29
C ASP A 277 13.73 -27.30 5.81
N ALA A 278 14.77 -27.95 5.29
CA ALA A 278 15.21 -27.74 3.91
C ALA A 278 14.17 -28.21 2.88
N SER A 279 13.41 -29.26 3.17
CA SER A 279 12.33 -29.74 2.29
C SER A 279 11.17 -28.76 2.22
N GLY A 280 10.78 -28.16 3.35
CA GLY A 280 9.81 -27.07 3.37
C GLY A 280 10.31 -25.85 2.59
N ALA A 281 11.58 -25.47 2.81
CA ALA A 281 12.21 -24.34 2.12
C ALA A 281 12.23 -24.50 0.59
N GLU A 282 12.60 -25.69 0.11
CA GLU A 282 12.57 -26.07 -1.31
C GLU A 282 11.15 -25.97 -1.89
N ASN A 283 10.15 -26.54 -1.21
CA ASN A 283 8.78 -26.52 -1.70
C ASN A 283 8.23 -25.09 -1.89
N TYR A 284 8.56 -24.17 -0.98
CA TYR A 284 8.19 -22.77 -1.11
C TYR A 284 8.88 -22.09 -2.30
N LEU A 285 10.17 -22.38 -2.55
CA LEU A 285 10.91 -21.85 -3.69
C LEU A 285 10.36 -22.35 -5.01
N LEU A 286 10.06 -23.65 -5.10
CA LEU A 286 9.46 -24.25 -6.30
C LEU A 286 8.09 -23.63 -6.58
N THR A 287 7.28 -23.40 -5.54
CA THR A 287 5.99 -22.70 -5.69
C THR A 287 6.20 -21.25 -6.14
N ALA A 288 7.16 -20.52 -5.55
CA ALA A 288 7.45 -19.14 -5.93
C ALA A 288 7.92 -19.01 -7.38
N LYS A 289 8.68 -20.00 -7.86
CA LYS A 289 9.19 -20.05 -9.24
C LYS A 289 8.08 -20.07 -10.28
N GLU A 290 6.88 -20.59 -9.96
CA GLU A 290 5.79 -20.71 -10.92
C GLU A 290 5.24 -19.35 -11.40
N ASP A 291 5.37 -18.28 -10.59
CA ASP A 291 4.79 -16.95 -10.86
C ASP A 291 5.82 -15.80 -10.79
N ALA A 292 7.08 -16.10 -10.46
CA ALA A 292 8.11 -15.07 -10.33
C ALA A 292 8.52 -14.47 -11.69
N GLU A 293 8.54 -13.13 -11.78
CA GLU A 293 9.08 -12.42 -12.95
C GLU A 293 10.60 -12.56 -13.07
N ASP A 294 11.30 -12.66 -11.92
CA ASP A 294 12.74 -12.87 -11.82
C ASP A 294 13.01 -14.08 -10.92
N THR A 295 13.62 -15.11 -11.50
CA THR A 295 13.92 -16.37 -10.83
C THR A 295 15.33 -16.46 -10.28
N GLU A 296 16.21 -15.47 -10.50
CA GLU A 296 17.64 -15.57 -10.17
C GLU A 296 17.87 -15.83 -8.68
N GLU A 297 17.16 -15.10 -7.81
CA GLU A 297 17.22 -15.33 -6.36
C GLU A 297 16.71 -16.73 -5.98
N ILE A 298 15.66 -17.20 -6.64
CA ILE A 298 15.05 -18.50 -6.38
C ILE A 298 16.01 -19.62 -6.78
N LEU A 299 16.62 -19.53 -7.96
CA LEU A 299 17.59 -20.49 -8.48
C LEU A 299 18.83 -20.57 -7.60
N LEU A 300 19.33 -19.42 -7.12
CA LEU A 300 20.46 -19.38 -6.18
C LEU A 300 20.12 -20.10 -4.86
N ARG A 301 18.95 -19.83 -4.29
CA ARG A 301 18.51 -20.47 -3.03
C ARG A 301 18.28 -21.98 -3.21
N LEU A 302 17.67 -22.40 -4.33
CA LEU A 302 17.52 -23.82 -4.66
C LEU A 302 18.87 -24.52 -4.84
N ALA A 303 19.77 -23.94 -5.64
CA ALA A 303 21.11 -24.47 -5.85
C ALA A 303 21.88 -24.60 -4.52
N THR A 304 21.73 -23.63 -3.62
CA THR A 304 22.32 -23.68 -2.28
C THR A 304 21.79 -24.87 -1.48
N ILE A 305 20.46 -25.05 -1.41
CA ILE A 305 19.83 -26.16 -0.69
C ILE A 305 20.27 -27.52 -1.27
N TYR A 306 20.29 -27.64 -2.60
CA TYR A 306 20.70 -28.87 -3.26
C TYR A 306 22.18 -29.19 -3.04
N LEU A 307 23.04 -28.17 -3.06
CA LEU A 307 24.48 -28.36 -2.87
C LEU A 307 24.80 -28.85 -1.46
N GLU A 308 24.11 -28.32 -0.44
CA GLU A 308 24.25 -28.78 0.95
C GLU A 308 23.77 -30.21 1.16
N GLN A 309 22.84 -30.68 0.32
CA GLN A 309 22.31 -32.04 0.34
C GLN A 309 23.04 -32.98 -0.64
N GLU A 310 24.11 -32.52 -1.30
CA GLU A 310 24.85 -33.26 -2.33
C GLU A 310 23.95 -33.74 -3.49
N ARG A 311 22.86 -33.00 -3.76
CA ARG A 311 21.89 -33.26 -4.82
C ARG A 311 22.33 -32.62 -6.13
N TYR A 312 23.48 -33.08 -6.64
CA TYR A 312 24.12 -32.48 -7.82
C TYR A 312 23.26 -32.56 -9.08
N GLU A 313 22.54 -33.66 -9.30
CA GLU A 313 21.64 -33.82 -10.44
C GLU A 313 20.56 -32.72 -10.47
N ASP A 314 19.96 -32.39 -9.32
CA ASP A 314 18.95 -31.33 -9.23
C ASP A 314 19.53 -29.93 -9.48
N ILE A 315 20.80 -29.69 -9.17
CA ILE A 315 21.50 -28.43 -9.52
C ILE A 315 21.71 -28.34 -11.03
N LEU A 316 22.10 -29.45 -11.66
CA LEU A 316 22.30 -29.50 -13.11
C LEU A 316 20.98 -29.30 -13.86
N ASP A 317 19.85 -29.79 -13.34
CA ASP A 317 18.53 -29.52 -13.90
C ASP A 317 18.18 -28.01 -13.92
N LEU A 318 18.76 -27.19 -13.03
CA LEU A 318 18.56 -25.74 -13.04
C LEU A 318 19.18 -25.05 -14.27
N GLN A 319 20.09 -25.70 -14.99
CA GLN A 319 20.70 -25.14 -16.21
C GLN A 319 19.68 -24.83 -17.30
N SER A 320 18.56 -25.58 -17.36
CA SER A 320 17.53 -25.34 -18.37
C SER A 320 16.84 -23.98 -18.22
N GLU A 321 16.99 -23.34 -17.06
CA GLU A 321 16.49 -22.00 -16.78
C GLU A 321 17.48 -20.91 -17.19
N GLU A 322 18.65 -21.29 -17.73
CA GLU A 322 19.71 -20.38 -18.16
C GLU A 322 20.10 -19.34 -17.08
N PRO A 323 20.39 -19.75 -15.83
CA PRO A 323 20.63 -18.82 -14.72
C PRO A 323 21.75 -17.83 -15.07
N GLU A 324 21.55 -16.54 -14.82
CA GLU A 324 22.56 -15.50 -15.05
C GLU A 324 23.48 -15.31 -13.84
N ASN A 325 22.99 -15.57 -12.63
CA ASN A 325 23.70 -15.41 -11.38
C ASN A 325 24.99 -16.24 -11.35
N LEU A 326 26.13 -15.56 -11.13
CA LEU A 326 27.46 -16.16 -11.16
C LEU A 326 27.65 -17.25 -10.10
N LEU A 327 27.03 -17.10 -8.92
CA LEU A 327 27.12 -18.11 -7.87
C LEU A 327 26.35 -19.36 -8.25
N THR A 328 25.15 -19.21 -8.83
CA THR A 328 24.37 -20.35 -9.34
C THR A 328 25.15 -21.09 -10.45
N LYS A 329 25.71 -20.36 -11.43
CA LYS A 329 26.57 -20.95 -12.47
C LYS A 329 27.80 -21.66 -11.89
N TRP A 330 28.40 -21.10 -10.85
CA TRP A 330 29.52 -21.74 -10.17
C TRP A 330 29.11 -23.01 -9.43
N MET A 331 27.95 -23.03 -8.77
CA MET A 331 27.40 -24.25 -8.15
C MET A 331 27.14 -25.35 -9.19
N ILE A 332 26.69 -24.98 -10.39
CA ILE A 332 26.57 -25.89 -11.53
C ILE A 332 27.94 -26.45 -11.95
N ALA A 333 28.95 -25.58 -12.12
CA ALA A 333 30.32 -26.00 -12.47
C ALA A 333 30.90 -26.97 -11.42
N ARG A 334 30.68 -26.66 -10.14
CA ARG A 334 31.09 -27.52 -9.03
C ARG A 334 30.35 -28.85 -9.03
N SER A 335 29.07 -28.87 -9.40
CA SER A 335 28.27 -30.10 -9.47
C SER A 335 28.82 -31.09 -10.50
N TYR A 336 29.26 -30.61 -11.67
CA TYR A 336 29.97 -31.48 -12.63
C TYR A 336 31.27 -32.05 -12.07
N GLN A 337 32.05 -31.24 -11.36
CA GLN A 337 33.29 -31.70 -10.75
C GLN A 337 33.03 -32.81 -9.72
N GLU A 338 32.05 -32.62 -8.83
CA GLU A 338 31.68 -33.63 -7.81
C GLU A 338 31.11 -34.92 -8.46
N MET A 339 30.53 -34.81 -9.66
CA MET A 339 30.06 -35.94 -10.47
C MET A 339 31.14 -36.57 -11.39
N ASP A 340 32.40 -36.13 -11.28
CA ASP A 340 33.56 -36.61 -12.06
C ASP A 340 33.50 -36.28 -13.57
N ASP A 341 32.64 -35.33 -13.99
CA ASP A 341 32.63 -34.77 -15.35
C ASP A 341 33.55 -33.54 -15.43
N LEU A 342 34.84 -33.82 -15.31
CA LEU A 342 35.87 -32.78 -15.13
C LEU A 342 36.04 -31.89 -16.38
N ASP A 343 35.79 -32.44 -17.57
CA ASP A 343 35.91 -31.69 -18.83
C ASP A 343 34.82 -30.60 -18.92
N THR A 344 33.56 -30.95 -18.64
CA THR A 344 32.45 -29.97 -18.63
C THR A 344 32.56 -29.01 -17.45
N ALA A 345 32.99 -29.49 -16.27
CA ALA A 345 33.31 -28.59 -15.16
C ALA A 345 34.33 -27.52 -15.60
N TYR A 346 35.42 -27.93 -16.25
CA TYR A 346 36.46 -27.02 -16.69
C TYR A 346 35.96 -25.94 -17.66
N GLU A 347 35.12 -26.30 -18.63
CA GLU A 347 34.50 -25.33 -19.55
C GLU A 347 33.73 -24.24 -18.77
N HIS A 348 32.88 -24.63 -17.82
CA HIS A 348 32.13 -23.67 -17.00
C HIS A 348 33.03 -22.81 -16.09
N TYR A 349 34.05 -23.41 -15.47
CA TYR A 349 35.02 -22.64 -14.68
C TYR A 349 35.77 -21.62 -15.55
N GLN A 350 36.15 -21.98 -16.77
CA GLN A 350 36.80 -21.05 -17.70
C GLN A 350 35.92 -19.85 -18.03
N GLU A 351 34.63 -20.06 -18.28
CA GLU A 351 33.66 -18.99 -18.53
C GLU A 351 33.56 -18.02 -17.35
N LEU A 352 33.52 -18.55 -16.13
CA LEU A 352 33.36 -17.77 -14.90
C LEU A 352 34.65 -17.09 -14.43
N THR A 353 35.82 -17.56 -14.89
CA THR A 353 37.12 -17.08 -14.42
C THR A 353 37.30 -15.58 -14.65
N GLY A 354 36.74 -15.00 -15.72
CA GLY A 354 36.83 -13.57 -15.97
C GLY A 354 36.17 -12.71 -14.89
N ASP A 355 34.96 -13.12 -14.48
CA ASP A 355 34.10 -12.39 -13.54
C ASP A 355 34.43 -12.71 -12.08
N LEU A 356 34.85 -13.95 -11.79
CA LEU A 356 35.15 -14.44 -10.43
C LEU A 356 36.65 -14.51 -10.10
N LYS A 357 37.53 -13.91 -10.92
CA LYS A 357 39.00 -13.91 -10.71
C LYS A 357 39.48 -13.38 -9.35
N ASP A 358 38.68 -12.56 -8.68
CA ASP A 358 38.99 -11.93 -7.40
C ASP A 358 38.25 -12.60 -6.22
N ASN A 359 37.52 -13.70 -6.47
CA ASN A 359 36.85 -14.51 -5.45
C ASN A 359 37.77 -15.67 -5.01
N PRO A 360 38.28 -15.66 -3.76
CA PRO A 360 39.20 -16.69 -3.29
C PRO A 360 38.61 -18.10 -3.31
N GLU A 361 37.37 -18.27 -2.86
CA GLU A 361 36.72 -19.58 -2.78
C GLU A 361 36.53 -20.21 -4.17
N PHE A 362 36.15 -19.39 -5.17
CA PHE A 362 36.10 -19.79 -6.57
C PHE A 362 37.46 -20.23 -7.09
N LEU A 363 38.50 -19.41 -6.87
CA LEU A 363 39.84 -19.72 -7.31
C LEU A 363 40.35 -21.02 -6.69
N GLU A 364 40.11 -21.24 -5.39
CA GLU A 364 40.49 -22.46 -4.69
C GLU A 364 39.90 -23.70 -5.37
N HIS A 365 38.58 -23.73 -5.58
CA HIS A 365 37.94 -24.86 -6.25
C HIS A 365 38.48 -25.04 -7.68
N TYR A 366 38.70 -23.94 -8.42
CA TYR A 366 39.23 -24.03 -9.77
C TYR A 366 40.65 -24.59 -9.81
N ILE A 367 41.52 -24.20 -8.87
CA ILE A 367 42.88 -24.73 -8.75
C ILE A 367 42.87 -26.24 -8.49
N TYR A 368 41.96 -26.72 -7.63
CA TYR A 368 41.82 -28.14 -7.37
C TYR A 368 41.33 -28.91 -8.60
N LEU A 369 40.35 -28.38 -9.34
CA LEU A 369 39.90 -28.95 -10.61
C LEU A 369 41.06 -29.04 -11.63
N LEU A 370 41.81 -27.95 -11.81
CA LEU A 370 42.97 -27.91 -12.71
C LEU A 370 44.04 -28.94 -12.32
N ARG A 371 44.24 -29.14 -11.01
CA ARG A 371 45.16 -30.18 -10.50
C ARG A 371 44.66 -31.58 -10.86
N GLU A 372 43.36 -31.83 -10.74
CA GLU A 372 42.72 -33.12 -11.06
C GLU A 372 42.81 -33.45 -12.55
N LEU A 373 42.62 -32.45 -13.42
CA LEU A 373 42.82 -32.55 -14.87
C LEU A 373 44.29 -32.63 -15.30
N GLY A 374 45.23 -32.35 -14.39
CA GLY A 374 46.66 -32.30 -14.69
C GLY A 374 47.12 -31.03 -15.42
N HIS A 375 46.31 -29.96 -15.40
CA HIS A 375 46.61 -28.65 -15.96
C HIS A 375 47.51 -27.83 -15.00
N PHE A 376 48.67 -28.37 -14.64
CA PHE A 376 49.51 -27.84 -13.55
C PHE A 376 50.01 -26.40 -13.77
N GLU A 377 50.34 -26.03 -15.01
CA GLU A 377 50.82 -24.68 -15.33
C GLU A 377 49.71 -23.63 -15.12
N GLU A 378 48.47 -23.92 -15.53
CA GLU A 378 47.33 -23.04 -15.24
C GLU A 378 47.01 -23.03 -13.76
N ALA A 379 46.99 -24.19 -13.10
CA ALA A 379 46.77 -24.29 -11.65
C ALA A 379 47.75 -23.40 -10.88
N LYS A 380 49.01 -23.36 -11.31
CA LYS A 380 50.06 -22.52 -10.71
C LYS A 380 49.80 -21.03 -10.90
N VAL A 381 49.32 -20.61 -12.07
CA VAL A 381 48.95 -19.21 -12.34
C VAL A 381 47.80 -18.77 -11.42
N HIS A 382 46.76 -19.60 -11.30
CA HIS A 382 45.62 -19.30 -10.44
C HIS A 382 45.99 -19.35 -8.95
N ALA A 383 46.78 -20.32 -8.52
CA ALA A 383 47.28 -20.40 -7.13
C ALA A 383 48.15 -19.20 -6.75
N HIS A 384 48.96 -18.67 -7.68
CA HIS A 384 49.69 -17.43 -7.43
C HIS A 384 48.76 -16.22 -7.25
N THR A 385 47.64 -16.18 -7.98
CA THR A 385 46.62 -15.13 -7.83
C THR A 385 45.88 -15.28 -6.50
N TYR A 386 45.44 -16.49 -6.16
CA TYR A 386 44.80 -16.81 -4.88
C TYR A 386 45.68 -16.40 -3.69
N LEU A 387 46.97 -16.77 -3.69
CA LEU A 387 47.89 -16.45 -2.58
C LEU A 387 48.21 -14.95 -2.44
N LYS A 388 47.84 -14.11 -3.42
CA LYS A 388 47.86 -12.65 -3.22
C LYS A 388 46.67 -12.17 -2.42
N LEU A 389 45.53 -12.85 -2.54
CA LEU A 389 44.29 -12.57 -1.82
C LEU A 389 44.31 -13.18 -0.42
N VAL A 390 44.78 -14.43 -0.31
CA VAL A 390 44.83 -15.21 0.93
C VAL A 390 46.27 -15.70 1.17
N PRO A 391 47.20 -14.80 1.58
CA PRO A 391 48.62 -15.13 1.68
C PRO A 391 48.95 -16.13 2.78
N ASP A 392 48.10 -16.28 3.78
CA ASP A 392 48.35 -17.13 4.96
C ASP A 392 47.80 -18.56 4.82
N ASP A 393 47.23 -18.92 3.65
CA ASP A 393 46.80 -20.29 3.40
C ASP A 393 48.00 -21.21 3.12
N VAL A 394 48.41 -21.90 4.18
CA VAL A 394 49.52 -22.86 4.16
C VAL A 394 49.25 -24.03 3.21
N GLN A 395 47.99 -24.49 3.07
CA GLN A 395 47.68 -25.63 2.20
C GLN A 395 47.87 -25.24 0.74
N MET A 396 47.40 -24.05 0.36
CA MET A 396 47.59 -23.54 -1.00
C MET A 396 49.06 -23.19 -1.29
N GLN A 397 49.83 -22.72 -0.30
CA GLN A 397 51.28 -22.52 -0.46
C GLN A 397 51.99 -23.85 -0.77
N GLU A 398 51.72 -24.90 0.01
CA GLU A 398 52.30 -26.22 -0.24
C GLU A 398 51.88 -26.80 -1.59
N LEU A 399 50.62 -26.59 -2.00
CA LEU A 399 50.14 -27.00 -3.32
C LEU A 399 50.90 -26.26 -4.42
N PHE A 400 51.03 -24.94 -4.32
CA PHE A 400 51.74 -24.10 -5.28
C PHE A 400 53.22 -24.49 -5.48
N GLU A 401 53.89 -24.96 -4.42
CA GLU A 401 55.26 -25.47 -4.50
C GLU A 401 55.36 -26.83 -5.19
N ARG A 402 54.29 -27.64 -5.15
CA ARG A 402 54.22 -29.00 -5.72
C ARG A 402 53.69 -29.04 -7.15
N LEU A 403 52.89 -28.05 -7.56
CA LEU A 403 52.49 -27.78 -8.94
C LEU A 403 53.70 -27.34 -9.78
#